data_AF-A0A132C3R1-F1
#
_entry.id   AF-A0A132C3R1-F1
#
_cell.length_a   1.000
_cell.length_b   1.000
_cell.length_c   1.000
_cell.angle_alpha   90.00
_cell.angle_beta   90.00
_cell.angle_gamma   90.00
#
_symmetry.space_group_name_H-M   'P 1'
#
loop_
_entity.id
_entity.type
_entity.pdbx_description
1 polymer ?
#
loop_
_entity_poly.entity_id
_entity_poly.type
_entity_poly.pdbx_seq_one_letter_code
_entity_poly.pdbx_strand_id
1 'polypeptide(L)'
;MTPQDVDNWKTAVLQPDLALAKKNGQLYLPVVFPGFSWHNLNPAAAANRVPRLGGAFLWRQVYDAVSSGASVVKIAMFDEVNEGTAIFKVAGKRSDAPDQGYWLTLDADGRALPSDWYLRFAYETGRMVRGESPVTDVVPANPGPQAAGVPACGALGPNQGLDVGQAIVSCDGRFKLVLQSDGNLVSYQGSAPVWNNGVSSQTAARIVMQGDGNLVEYDTAGRPLWNSGTAGRVGAYAQLQGDGRFVVTGGLAPASIAPSEVSRKLATANHSPARIRVKID
;
A
#
# COMPACT_ATOMS: atom_id res chain seq x y z
N MET A 1 -16.59 -12.96 12.32
CA MET A 1 -15.16 -13.27 12.42
C MET A 1 -14.42 -11.96 12.46
N THR A 2 -13.48 -11.83 13.39
CA THR A 2 -12.70 -10.64 13.70
C THR A 2 -11.20 -10.97 13.60
N PRO A 3 -10.28 -9.99 13.64
CA PRO A 3 -8.86 -10.27 13.72
C PRO A 3 -8.48 -11.15 14.93
N GLN A 4 -9.19 -11.02 16.06
CA GLN A 4 -8.99 -11.90 17.22
C GLN A 4 -9.39 -13.35 16.93
N ASP A 5 -10.44 -13.57 16.14
CA ASP A 5 -10.83 -14.92 15.72
C ASP A 5 -9.77 -15.55 14.80
N VAL A 6 -9.06 -14.75 14.00
CA VAL A 6 -7.91 -15.20 13.19
C VAL A 6 -6.76 -15.64 14.10
N ASP A 7 -6.44 -14.87 15.14
CA ASP A 7 -5.41 -15.22 16.14
C ASP A 7 -5.76 -16.51 16.89
N ASN A 8 -7.03 -16.70 17.21
CA ASN A 8 -7.51 -17.93 17.84
C ASN A 8 -7.40 -19.12 16.88
N TRP A 9 -7.71 -18.93 15.60
CA TRP A 9 -7.59 -19.97 14.57
C TRP A 9 -6.12 -20.38 14.34
N LYS A 10 -5.19 -19.42 14.42
CA LYS A 10 -3.74 -19.69 14.34
C LYS A 10 -3.30 -20.74 15.36
N THR A 11 -3.68 -20.55 16.62
CA THR A 11 -3.24 -21.42 17.72
C THR A 11 -4.01 -22.73 17.75
N ALA A 12 -5.31 -22.70 17.45
CA ALA A 12 -6.19 -23.87 17.55
C ALA A 12 -6.10 -24.82 16.34
N VAL A 13 -5.78 -24.30 15.14
CA VAL A 13 -5.88 -25.07 13.88
C VAL A 13 -4.59 -24.97 13.07
N LEU A 14 -4.19 -23.77 12.68
CA LEU A 14 -3.08 -23.55 11.74
C LEU A 14 -1.76 -24.19 12.20
N GLN A 15 -1.34 -23.90 13.44
CA GLN A 15 -0.06 -24.37 13.97
C GLN A 15 -0.05 -25.90 14.19
N PRO A 16 -1.09 -26.50 14.82
CA PRO A 16 -1.22 -27.96 14.89
C PRO A 16 -1.19 -28.64 13.52
N ASP A 17 -1.93 -28.12 12.54
CA ASP A 17 -2.01 -28.70 11.20
C ASP A 17 -0.67 -28.59 10.46
N LEU A 18 0.00 -27.44 10.52
CA LEU A 18 1.34 -27.25 9.97
C LEU A 18 2.34 -28.25 10.57
N ALA A 19 2.31 -28.42 11.89
CA ALA A 19 3.19 -29.36 12.58
C ALA A 19 2.92 -30.81 12.17
N LEU A 20 1.65 -31.21 12.06
CA LEU A 20 1.25 -32.54 11.64
C LEU A 20 1.63 -32.81 10.17
N ALA A 21 1.34 -31.87 9.27
CA ALA A 21 1.70 -31.98 7.86
C ALA A 21 3.23 -32.11 7.69
N LYS A 22 4.00 -31.27 8.40
CA LYS A 22 5.46 -31.36 8.39
C LYS A 22 5.97 -32.71 8.90
N LYS A 23 5.41 -33.22 10.01
CA LYS A 23 5.74 -34.55 10.55
C LYS A 23 5.47 -35.67 9.54
N ASN A 24 4.43 -35.51 8.73
CA ASN A 24 4.01 -36.49 7.73
C ASN A 24 4.67 -36.29 6.35
N GLY A 25 5.58 -35.32 6.19
CA GLY A 25 6.18 -35.01 4.88
C GLY A 25 5.19 -34.44 3.86
N GLN A 26 4.12 -33.80 4.32
CA GLN A 26 3.05 -33.23 3.50
C GLN A 26 3.17 -31.71 3.42
N LEU A 27 2.77 -31.15 2.29
CA LEU A 27 2.58 -29.71 2.14
C LEU A 27 1.19 -29.33 2.70
N TYR A 28 1.15 -28.36 3.60
CA TYR A 28 -0.10 -27.75 4.07
C TYR A 28 -0.30 -26.40 3.38
N LEU A 29 -1.52 -26.17 2.89
CA LEU A 29 -1.93 -24.93 2.22
C LEU A 29 -2.98 -24.21 3.07
N PRO A 30 -2.58 -23.36 4.03
CA PRO A 30 -3.52 -22.50 4.73
C PRO A 30 -4.35 -21.69 3.74
N VAL A 31 -5.66 -21.66 3.97
CA VAL A 31 -6.60 -20.87 3.15
C VAL A 31 -6.85 -19.54 3.84
N VAL A 32 -6.69 -18.45 3.11
CA VAL A 32 -6.92 -17.07 3.58
C VAL A 32 -7.90 -16.37 2.67
N PHE A 33 -8.71 -15.43 3.17
CA PHE A 33 -9.76 -14.79 2.38
C PHE A 33 -9.98 -13.32 2.78
N PRO A 34 -10.48 -12.45 1.88
CA PRO A 34 -10.52 -11.00 2.11
C PRO A 34 -11.58 -10.56 3.13
N GLY A 35 -12.65 -11.33 3.26
CA GLY A 35 -13.86 -11.07 4.03
C GLY A 35 -14.94 -12.04 3.54
N PHE A 36 -16.17 -11.91 4.03
CA PHE A 36 -17.20 -12.91 3.76
C PHE A 36 -18.62 -12.34 3.86
N SER A 37 -19.51 -12.77 2.95
CA SER A 37 -20.94 -12.50 2.99
C SER A 37 -21.76 -13.61 2.33
N TRP A 38 -22.74 -14.15 3.05
CA TRP A 38 -23.75 -15.07 2.50
C TRP A 38 -24.99 -14.35 1.96
N HIS A 39 -25.04 -13.01 1.99
CA HIS A 39 -26.30 -12.28 1.87
C HIS A 39 -27.08 -12.58 0.58
N ASN A 40 -26.39 -12.83 -0.53
CA ASN A 40 -27.04 -13.17 -1.80
C ASN A 40 -27.66 -14.57 -1.84
N LEU A 41 -27.22 -15.49 -0.97
CA LEU A 41 -27.74 -16.85 -0.85
C LEU A 41 -28.61 -17.05 0.41
N ASN A 42 -28.45 -16.19 1.39
CA ASN A 42 -29.27 -16.11 2.59
C ASN A 42 -29.54 -14.62 2.91
N PRO A 43 -30.64 -14.05 2.42
CA PRO A 43 -30.97 -12.63 2.59
C PRO A 43 -31.11 -12.17 4.04
N ALA A 44 -31.35 -13.09 4.98
CA ALA A 44 -31.39 -12.77 6.41
C ALA A 44 -29.98 -12.60 7.03
N ALA A 45 -28.93 -13.06 6.36
CA ALA A 45 -27.56 -12.88 6.81
C ALA A 45 -27.09 -11.43 6.61
N ALA A 46 -26.21 -10.95 7.48
CA ALA A 46 -25.61 -9.63 7.35
C ALA A 46 -24.86 -9.49 6.02
N ALA A 47 -25.08 -8.35 5.34
CA ALA A 47 -24.54 -8.04 4.03
C ALA A 47 -22.99 -7.99 3.99
N ASN A 48 -22.36 -7.61 5.09
CA ASN A 48 -20.91 -7.59 5.30
C ASN A 48 -20.54 -8.41 6.56
N ARG A 49 -20.88 -9.71 6.57
CA ARG A 49 -20.82 -10.58 7.77
C ARG A 49 -19.41 -10.70 8.37
N VAL A 50 -18.39 -10.79 7.52
CA VAL A 50 -16.98 -10.67 7.93
C VAL A 50 -16.42 -9.46 7.19
N PRO A 51 -16.33 -8.31 7.88
CA PRO A 51 -15.77 -7.09 7.31
C PRO A 51 -14.37 -7.30 6.77
N ARG A 52 -14.10 -6.67 5.63
CA ARG A 52 -12.80 -6.78 4.95
C ARG A 52 -11.72 -5.94 5.64
N LEU A 53 -12.13 -4.94 6.43
CA LEU A 53 -11.34 -4.01 7.22
C LEU A 53 -10.23 -3.32 6.40
N GLY A 54 -10.55 -2.96 5.15
CA GLY A 54 -9.58 -2.38 4.21
C GLY A 54 -8.38 -3.29 3.89
N GLY A 55 -8.51 -4.60 4.10
CA GLY A 55 -7.45 -5.58 3.88
C GLY A 55 -6.77 -6.08 5.15
N ALA A 56 -7.01 -5.44 6.32
CA ALA A 56 -6.42 -5.87 7.58
C ALA A 56 -6.81 -7.31 7.95
N PHE A 57 -8.03 -7.73 7.64
CA PHE A 57 -8.51 -9.09 7.89
C PHE A 57 -7.74 -10.14 7.07
N LEU A 58 -7.53 -9.89 5.77
CA LEU A 58 -6.71 -10.75 4.91
C LEU A 58 -5.25 -10.76 5.37
N TRP A 59 -4.70 -9.58 5.64
CA TRP A 59 -3.28 -9.43 5.97
C TRP A 59 -2.93 -10.14 7.27
N ARG A 60 -3.82 -10.12 8.26
CA ARG A 60 -3.59 -10.85 9.51
C ARG A 60 -3.50 -12.36 9.29
N GLN A 61 -4.40 -12.93 8.49
CA GLN A 61 -4.34 -14.35 8.13
C GLN A 61 -3.04 -14.71 7.39
N VAL A 62 -2.60 -13.85 6.46
CA VAL A 62 -1.32 -14.02 5.74
C VAL A 62 -0.14 -13.97 6.70
N TYR A 63 -0.07 -12.95 7.56
CA TYR A 63 0.98 -12.82 8.57
C TYR A 63 1.02 -14.04 9.49
N ASP A 64 -0.14 -14.50 9.99
CA ASP A 64 -0.20 -15.65 10.88
C ASP A 64 0.22 -16.96 10.21
N ALA A 65 -0.16 -17.17 8.95
CA ALA A 65 0.30 -18.29 8.15
C ALA A 65 1.82 -18.28 7.97
N VAL A 66 2.38 -17.18 7.45
CA VAL A 66 3.81 -17.09 7.13
C VAL A 66 4.67 -17.09 8.39
N SER A 67 4.28 -16.35 9.44
CA SER A 67 5.00 -16.34 10.74
C SER A 67 4.96 -17.69 11.47
N SER A 68 3.95 -18.53 11.19
CA SER A 68 3.88 -19.90 11.71
C SER A 68 4.68 -20.91 10.88
N GLY A 69 5.34 -20.47 9.80
CA GLY A 69 6.20 -21.30 8.96
C GLY A 69 5.52 -21.90 7.73
N ALA A 70 4.34 -21.40 7.32
CA ALA A 70 3.75 -21.81 6.05
C ALA A 70 4.60 -21.34 4.87
N SER A 71 4.96 -22.27 3.98
CA SER A 71 5.73 -21.99 2.76
C SER A 71 4.85 -21.72 1.52
N VAL A 72 3.53 -21.79 1.70
CA VAL A 72 2.51 -21.58 0.66
C VAL A 72 1.25 -21.05 1.34
N VAL A 73 0.46 -20.25 0.62
CA VAL A 73 -0.82 -19.73 1.08
C VAL A 73 -1.80 -19.78 -0.10
N LYS A 74 -3.04 -20.24 0.14
CA LYS A 74 -4.12 -20.22 -0.85
C LYS A 74 -5.06 -19.05 -0.54
N ILE A 75 -5.16 -18.07 -1.44
CA ILE A 75 -6.16 -17.01 -1.31
C ILE A 75 -7.49 -17.48 -1.90
N ALA A 76 -8.51 -17.59 -1.06
CA ALA A 76 -9.87 -17.94 -1.43
C ALA A 76 -10.74 -16.67 -1.52
N MET A 77 -11.28 -16.29 -2.68
CA MET A 77 -11.02 -16.87 -4.01
C MET A 77 -10.86 -15.76 -5.06
N PHE A 78 -10.44 -16.12 -6.28
CA PHE A 78 -10.33 -15.15 -7.36
C PHE A 78 -11.68 -14.47 -7.66
N ASP A 79 -12.76 -15.25 -7.75
CA ASP A 79 -14.03 -14.86 -8.37
C ASP A 79 -15.30 -15.32 -7.60
N GLU A 80 -15.17 -15.79 -6.36
CA GLU A 80 -16.33 -16.26 -5.56
C GLU A 80 -17.14 -15.07 -5.01
N VAL A 81 -17.95 -14.47 -5.90
CA VAL A 81 -18.73 -13.25 -5.63
C VAL A 81 -19.93 -13.54 -4.73
N ASN A 82 -20.55 -14.71 -4.88
CA ASN A 82 -21.71 -15.14 -4.09
C ASN A 82 -21.40 -15.28 -2.59
N GLU A 83 -20.14 -15.53 -2.23
CA GLU A 83 -19.66 -15.60 -0.83
C GLU A 83 -18.95 -14.31 -0.37
N GLY A 84 -18.81 -13.32 -1.24
CA GLY A 84 -18.08 -12.08 -0.94
C GLY A 84 -16.59 -12.27 -0.70
N THR A 85 -16.00 -13.39 -1.13
CA THR A 85 -14.57 -13.73 -0.96
C THR A 85 -13.73 -13.42 -2.20
N ALA A 86 -14.34 -12.94 -3.29
CA ALA A 86 -13.66 -12.59 -4.53
C ALA A 86 -12.58 -11.49 -4.36
N ILE A 87 -11.41 -11.71 -4.98
CA ILE A 87 -10.25 -10.79 -5.00
C ILE A 87 -9.99 -10.12 -6.36
N PHE A 88 -10.64 -10.56 -7.44
CA PHE A 88 -10.64 -9.86 -8.73
C PHE A 88 -11.19 -8.43 -8.62
N LYS A 89 -11.13 -7.66 -9.73
CA LYS A 89 -11.56 -6.27 -9.72
C LYS A 89 -13.06 -6.17 -9.43
N VAL A 90 -13.42 -5.52 -8.33
CA VAL A 90 -14.81 -5.26 -7.93
C VAL A 90 -15.05 -3.76 -7.80
N ALA A 91 -16.33 -3.36 -7.81
CA ALA A 91 -16.72 -1.97 -7.69
C ALA A 91 -16.17 -1.34 -6.39
N GLY A 92 -15.51 -0.20 -6.53
CA GLY A 92 -14.94 0.53 -5.40
C GLY A 92 -16.02 1.16 -4.52
N LYS A 93 -17.11 1.62 -5.14
CA LYS A 93 -18.25 2.23 -4.46
C LYS A 93 -19.55 1.50 -4.74
N ARG A 94 -20.50 1.53 -3.80
CA ARG A 94 -21.85 0.99 -4.03
C ARG A 94 -22.54 1.65 -5.24
N SER A 95 -22.30 2.93 -5.47
CA SER A 95 -22.85 3.68 -6.63
C SER A 95 -22.38 3.15 -7.99
N ASP A 96 -21.27 2.42 -8.01
CA ASP A 96 -20.67 1.92 -9.24
C ASP A 96 -21.09 0.46 -9.52
N ALA A 97 -21.88 -0.14 -8.64
CA ALA A 97 -22.37 -1.52 -8.74
C ALA A 97 -23.82 -1.57 -9.25
N PRO A 98 -24.23 -2.68 -9.92
CA PRO A 98 -25.60 -2.82 -10.41
C PRO A 98 -26.67 -2.67 -9.33
N ASP A 99 -27.83 -2.12 -9.71
CA ASP A 99 -28.95 -1.88 -8.79
C ASP A 99 -29.81 -3.13 -8.55
N GLN A 100 -29.75 -4.13 -9.44
CA GLN A 100 -30.58 -5.34 -9.39
C GLN A 100 -30.21 -6.32 -8.24
N GLY A 101 -29.37 -5.92 -7.29
CA GLY A 101 -28.97 -6.76 -6.17
C GLY A 101 -28.00 -6.08 -5.21
N TYR A 102 -27.65 -6.81 -4.14
CA TYR A 102 -26.57 -6.39 -3.25
C TYR A 102 -25.23 -6.92 -3.78
N TRP A 103 -24.30 -5.98 -3.98
CA TRP A 103 -22.92 -6.27 -4.30
C TRP A 103 -22.06 -5.78 -3.15
N LEU A 104 -21.26 -6.67 -2.58
CA LEU A 104 -20.30 -6.29 -1.54
C LEU A 104 -19.16 -5.49 -2.18
N THR A 105 -19.30 -4.18 -2.19
CA THR A 105 -18.32 -3.22 -2.75
C THR A 105 -17.22 -2.89 -1.75
N LEU A 106 -16.10 -2.33 -2.24
CA LEU A 106 -14.92 -2.10 -1.41
C LEU A 106 -15.12 -1.02 -0.32
N ASP A 107 -16.07 -0.12 -0.52
CA ASP A 107 -16.49 0.90 0.44
C ASP A 107 -17.43 0.39 1.54
N ALA A 108 -17.74 -0.91 1.58
CA ALA A 108 -18.60 -1.52 2.61
C ALA A 108 -18.07 -1.34 4.04
N ASP A 109 -16.77 -1.07 4.20
CA ASP A 109 -16.12 -0.76 5.48
C ASP A 109 -15.87 0.75 5.69
N GLY A 110 -16.50 1.61 4.88
CA GLY A 110 -16.33 3.07 4.93
C GLY A 110 -15.00 3.58 4.36
N ARG A 111 -14.34 2.80 3.48
CA ARG A 111 -13.04 3.15 2.88
C ARG A 111 -13.13 3.32 1.37
N ALA A 112 -12.55 4.39 0.84
CA ALA A 112 -12.39 4.55 -0.60
C ALA A 112 -11.16 3.76 -1.08
N LEU A 113 -11.38 2.64 -1.77
CA LEU A 113 -10.32 1.73 -2.23
C LEU A 113 -10.42 1.52 -3.75
N PRO A 114 -9.27 1.36 -4.44
CA PRO A 114 -9.27 1.11 -5.89
C PRO A 114 -9.79 -0.30 -6.20
N SER A 115 -10.37 -0.51 -7.39
CA SER A 115 -11.03 -1.77 -7.74
C SER A 115 -10.11 -3.01 -7.69
N ASP A 116 -8.80 -2.82 -7.85
CA ASP A 116 -7.77 -3.87 -7.83
C ASP A 116 -7.13 -4.10 -6.45
N TRP A 117 -7.70 -3.53 -5.38
CA TRP A 117 -7.14 -3.55 -4.03
C TRP A 117 -6.71 -4.94 -3.52
N TYR A 118 -7.52 -5.97 -3.77
CA TYR A 118 -7.21 -7.32 -3.29
C TYR A 118 -6.25 -8.10 -4.20
N LEU A 119 -6.15 -7.75 -5.48
CA LEU A 119 -5.08 -8.25 -6.37
C LEU A 119 -3.71 -7.73 -5.91
N ARG A 120 -3.67 -6.49 -5.42
CA ARG A 120 -2.49 -5.89 -4.83
C ARG A 120 -2.04 -6.61 -3.56
N PHE A 121 -2.98 -7.00 -2.69
CA PHE A 121 -2.68 -7.86 -1.53
C PHE A 121 -2.17 -9.24 -1.94
N ALA A 122 -2.67 -9.82 -3.03
CA ALA A 122 -2.15 -11.07 -3.57
C ALA A 122 -0.68 -10.93 -4.00
N TYR A 123 -0.31 -9.79 -4.60
CA TYR A 123 1.09 -9.47 -4.93
C TYR A 123 1.98 -9.42 -3.67
N GLU A 124 1.59 -8.65 -2.64
CA GLU A 124 2.39 -8.53 -1.41
C GLU A 124 2.45 -9.85 -0.62
N THR A 125 1.37 -10.64 -0.62
CA THR A 125 1.36 -12.00 -0.06
C THR A 125 2.42 -12.87 -0.75
N GLY A 126 2.47 -12.82 -2.08
CA GLY A 126 3.47 -13.55 -2.86
C GLY A 126 4.90 -13.15 -2.51
N ARG A 127 5.16 -11.85 -2.32
CA ARG A 127 6.48 -11.35 -1.89
C ARG A 127 6.86 -11.87 -0.51
N MET A 128 5.95 -11.83 0.46
CA MET A 128 6.21 -12.29 1.82
C MET A 128 6.50 -13.79 1.86
N VAL A 129 5.69 -14.59 1.14
CA VAL A 129 5.88 -16.05 1.05
C VAL A 129 7.22 -16.41 0.38
N ARG A 130 7.67 -15.64 -0.62
CA ARG A 130 8.96 -15.85 -1.30
C ARG A 130 10.16 -15.26 -0.54
N GLY A 131 9.95 -14.56 0.57
CA GLY A 131 11.02 -13.88 1.31
C GLY A 131 11.55 -12.61 0.64
N GLU A 132 10.80 -12.02 -0.30
CA GLU A 132 11.12 -10.76 -1.01
C GLU A 132 10.67 -9.51 -0.22
N SER A 133 9.98 -9.70 0.89
CA SER A 133 9.60 -8.68 1.86
C SER A 133 9.68 -9.23 3.28
N PRO A 134 9.88 -8.37 4.30
CA PRO A 134 9.86 -8.80 5.69
C PRO A 134 8.51 -9.42 6.07
N VAL A 135 8.55 -10.44 6.93
CA VAL A 135 7.34 -10.94 7.61
C VAL A 135 6.92 -9.89 8.63
N THR A 136 5.75 -9.27 8.42
CA THR A 136 5.25 -8.17 9.25
C THR A 136 3.73 -8.18 9.31
N ASP A 137 3.17 -7.80 10.45
CA ASP A 137 1.72 -7.65 10.65
C ASP A 137 1.22 -6.24 10.28
N VAL A 138 2.13 -5.33 9.95
CA VAL A 138 1.80 -3.99 9.46
C VAL A 138 1.12 -4.10 8.10
N VAL A 139 -0.17 -3.71 8.05
CA VAL A 139 -0.96 -3.72 6.81
C VAL A 139 -0.35 -2.71 5.81
N PRO A 140 0.01 -3.14 4.59
CA PRO A 140 0.51 -2.25 3.56
C PRO A 140 -0.50 -1.13 3.30
N ALA A 141 -0.06 0.13 3.41
CA ALA A 141 -0.92 1.27 3.20
C ALA A 141 -1.38 1.37 1.73
N ASN A 142 -0.59 0.89 0.76
CA ASN A 142 -0.94 0.83 -0.66
C ASN A 142 -0.30 -0.39 -1.33
N PRO A 143 -0.77 -1.62 -1.05
CA PRO A 143 -0.19 -2.84 -1.60
C PRO A 143 -0.08 -2.77 -3.13
N GLY A 144 0.80 -3.57 -3.73
CA GLY A 144 0.80 -3.78 -5.18
C GLY A 144 2.18 -3.76 -5.81
N PRO A 145 2.24 -3.83 -7.15
CA PRO A 145 3.49 -3.94 -7.89
C PRO A 145 4.52 -2.90 -7.44
N GLN A 146 5.70 -3.39 -7.10
CA GLN A 146 6.88 -2.55 -6.92
C GLN A 146 7.30 -2.01 -8.30
N ALA A 147 7.87 -0.81 -8.31
CA ALA A 147 8.39 -0.21 -9.53
C ALA A 147 9.53 -1.08 -10.08
N ALA A 148 9.52 -1.36 -11.38
CA ALA A 148 10.67 -2.01 -12.03
C ALA A 148 11.80 -0.98 -12.19
N GLY A 149 13.03 -1.36 -11.86
CA GLY A 149 14.21 -0.49 -12.05
C GLY A 149 14.35 0.64 -11.03
N VAL A 150 13.81 0.50 -9.81
CA VAL A 150 14.09 1.45 -8.72
C VAL A 150 15.60 1.45 -8.43
N PRO A 151 16.26 2.62 -8.48
CA PRO A 151 17.67 2.73 -8.09
C PRO A 151 17.88 2.25 -6.65
N ALA A 152 18.95 1.49 -6.41
CA ALA A 152 19.27 0.96 -5.07
C ALA A 152 19.63 2.06 -4.04
N CYS A 153 19.90 3.26 -4.51
CA CYS A 153 20.28 4.44 -3.73
C CYS A 153 19.38 5.62 -4.10
N GLY A 154 19.21 6.54 -3.16
CA GLY A 154 18.52 7.81 -3.40
C GLY A 154 17.07 7.67 -3.84
N ALA A 155 16.40 6.54 -3.61
CA ALA A 155 15.04 6.31 -4.07
C ALA A 155 14.13 5.77 -2.97
N LEU A 156 12.84 6.11 -3.09
CA LEU A 156 11.72 5.51 -2.38
C LEU A 156 10.88 4.77 -3.41
N GLY A 157 10.93 3.44 -3.40
CA GLY A 157 10.02 2.60 -4.17
C GLY A 157 8.58 2.64 -3.62
N PRO A 158 7.63 2.00 -4.31
CA PRO A 158 6.27 1.81 -3.82
C PRO A 158 6.20 1.29 -2.38
N ASN A 159 5.41 1.98 -1.54
CA ASN A 159 5.23 1.75 -0.11
C ASN A 159 6.46 2.03 0.76
N GLN A 160 7.52 2.59 0.21
CA GLN A 160 8.66 3.06 0.97
C GLN A 160 8.50 4.53 1.33
N GLY A 161 9.12 4.93 2.43
CA GLY A 161 9.01 6.28 2.94
C GLY A 161 10.19 6.64 3.82
N LEU A 162 10.16 7.88 4.31
CA LEU A 162 10.98 8.34 5.41
C LEU A 162 10.06 8.64 6.58
N ASP A 163 10.30 7.98 7.70
CA ASP A 163 9.85 8.43 9.01
C ASP A 163 10.77 9.55 9.54
N VAL A 164 10.32 10.25 10.58
CA VAL A 164 11.13 11.25 11.27
C VAL A 164 12.52 10.70 11.65
N GLY A 165 13.56 11.47 11.32
CA GLY A 165 14.96 11.13 11.54
C GLY A 165 15.59 10.30 10.41
N GLN A 166 14.81 9.76 9.50
CA GLN A 166 15.31 8.99 8.36
C GLN A 166 15.69 9.88 7.18
N ALA A 167 16.61 9.38 6.35
CA ALA A 167 17.08 10.08 5.17
C ALA A 167 17.36 9.11 4.01
N ILE A 168 17.28 9.65 2.79
CA ILE A 168 17.86 9.04 1.59
C ILE A 168 18.99 9.92 1.06
N VAL A 169 19.99 9.30 0.44
CA VAL A 169 21.15 9.98 -0.15
C VAL A 169 21.18 9.69 -1.64
N SER A 170 21.40 10.72 -2.47
CA SER A 170 21.55 10.55 -3.92
C SER A 170 22.64 9.54 -4.24
N CYS A 171 22.52 8.83 -5.37
CA CYS A 171 23.48 7.78 -5.73
C CYS A 171 24.93 8.25 -5.88
N ASP A 172 25.15 9.53 -6.17
CA ASP A 172 26.48 10.16 -6.22
C ASP A 172 26.95 10.71 -4.86
N GLY A 173 26.19 10.50 -3.79
CA GLY A 173 26.51 10.91 -2.43
C GLY A 173 26.39 12.41 -2.14
N ARG A 174 26.06 13.23 -3.14
CA ARG A 174 26.14 14.70 -3.01
C ARG A 174 24.97 15.33 -2.28
N PHE A 175 23.79 14.73 -2.39
CA PHE A 175 22.55 15.27 -1.82
C PHE A 175 21.94 14.30 -0.82
N LYS A 176 21.35 14.85 0.23
CA LYS A 176 20.63 14.10 1.26
C LYS A 176 19.28 14.73 1.51
N LEU A 177 18.21 13.95 1.39
CA LEU A 177 16.86 14.35 1.77
C LEU A 177 16.52 13.70 3.12
N VAL A 178 16.19 14.50 4.12
CA VAL A 178 15.89 14.05 5.49
C VAL A 178 14.54 14.59 5.94
N LEU A 179 13.73 13.74 6.56
CA LEU A 179 12.57 14.20 7.34
C LEU A 179 13.06 14.44 8.77
N GLN A 180 13.13 15.69 9.19
CA GLN A 180 13.70 16.08 10.48
C GLN A 180 12.71 15.89 11.64
N SER A 181 13.22 15.95 12.87
CA SER A 181 12.45 15.78 14.10
C SER A 181 11.38 16.84 14.35
N ASP A 182 11.50 17.99 13.70
CA ASP A 182 10.53 19.09 13.74
C ASP A 182 9.45 18.97 12.64
N GLY A 183 9.50 17.91 11.83
CA GLY A 183 8.59 17.67 10.71
C GLY A 183 9.01 18.36 9.40
N ASN A 184 10.13 19.09 9.38
CA ASN A 184 10.63 19.67 8.12
C ASN A 184 11.24 18.59 7.23
N LEU A 185 10.82 18.55 5.97
CA LEU A 185 11.52 17.80 4.93
C LEU A 185 12.58 18.69 4.29
N VAL A 186 13.86 18.35 4.47
CA VAL A 186 15.00 19.20 4.10
C VAL A 186 15.95 18.45 3.17
N SER A 187 16.35 19.11 2.07
CA SER A 187 17.41 18.65 1.18
C SER A 187 18.70 19.39 1.52
N TYR A 188 19.79 18.64 1.64
CA TYR A 188 21.14 19.11 1.91
C TYR A 188 22.07 18.80 0.75
N GLN A 189 23.02 19.69 0.47
CA GLN A 189 24.23 19.40 -0.29
C GLN A 189 25.42 19.46 0.66
N GLY A 190 26.02 18.30 0.95
CA GLY A 190 26.94 18.19 2.09
C GLY A 190 26.22 18.53 3.41
N SER A 191 26.72 19.54 4.15
CA SER A 191 26.08 20.06 5.37
C SER A 191 25.19 21.29 5.15
N ALA A 192 25.18 21.85 3.93
CA ALA A 192 24.41 23.05 3.63
C ALA A 192 22.96 22.70 3.24
N PRO A 193 21.93 23.26 3.92
CA PRO A 193 20.55 23.09 3.49
C PRO A 193 20.33 23.87 2.18
N VAL A 194 19.86 23.19 1.15
CA VAL A 194 19.63 23.78 -0.19
C VAL A 194 18.14 23.96 -0.50
N TRP A 195 17.26 23.23 0.20
CA TRP A 195 15.82 23.35 0.07
C TRP A 195 15.11 22.78 1.31
N ASN A 196 13.92 23.28 1.65
CA ASN A 196 13.01 22.66 2.62
C ASN A 196 11.55 22.87 2.20
N ASN A 197 10.64 22.06 2.73
CA ASN A 197 9.20 22.14 2.46
C ASN A 197 8.53 23.42 3.03
N GLY A 198 9.24 24.19 3.86
CA GLY A 198 8.72 25.39 4.53
C GLY A 198 7.64 25.10 5.57
N VAL A 199 7.56 23.86 6.07
CA VAL A 199 6.53 23.40 7.00
C VAL A 199 7.20 22.74 8.21
N SER A 200 7.41 23.52 9.27
CA SER A 200 7.84 23.02 10.58
C SER A 200 6.61 22.86 11.48
N SER A 201 5.87 21.77 11.33
CA SER A 201 4.57 21.64 12.00
C SER A 201 4.58 20.77 13.25
N GLN A 202 5.68 20.07 13.59
CA GLN A 202 5.72 18.96 14.57
C GLN A 202 4.67 17.85 14.35
N THR A 203 3.78 18.01 13.37
CA THR A 203 2.73 17.08 13.05
C THR A 203 3.16 16.13 11.94
N ALA A 204 4.01 16.55 10.99
CA ALA A 204 4.52 15.68 9.95
C ALA A 204 5.36 14.55 10.55
N ALA A 205 4.96 13.31 10.28
CA ALA A 205 5.55 12.12 10.87
C ALA A 205 6.26 11.23 9.84
N ARG A 206 5.79 11.28 8.58
CA ARG A 206 6.38 10.51 7.48
C ARG A 206 6.02 11.06 6.10
N ILE A 207 6.89 10.78 5.14
CA ILE A 207 6.58 10.90 3.70
C ILE A 207 6.68 9.52 3.06
N VAL A 208 5.68 9.13 2.27
CA VAL A 208 5.59 7.78 1.68
C VAL A 208 5.33 7.90 0.18
N MET A 209 6.16 7.23 -0.62
CA MET A 209 5.86 6.97 -2.02
C MET A 209 4.86 5.81 -2.07
N GLN A 210 3.57 6.13 -2.16
CA GLN A 210 2.50 5.16 -2.14
C GLN A 210 2.52 4.27 -3.40
N GLY A 211 2.11 3.01 -3.26
CA GLY A 211 2.05 2.08 -4.40
C GLY A 211 1.02 2.44 -5.50
N ASP A 212 0.11 3.36 -5.24
CA ASP A 212 -0.75 3.96 -6.28
C ASP A 212 -0.02 4.99 -7.15
N GLY A 213 1.24 5.30 -6.85
CA GLY A 213 2.05 6.28 -7.57
C GLY A 213 2.02 7.68 -6.98
N ASN A 214 1.35 7.90 -5.85
CA ASN A 214 1.28 9.20 -5.18
C ASN A 214 2.34 9.33 -4.09
N LEU A 215 3.09 10.42 -4.07
CA LEU A 215 3.99 10.74 -2.97
C LEU A 215 3.22 11.59 -1.96
N VAL A 216 3.06 11.10 -0.72
CA VAL A 216 2.19 11.73 0.29
C VAL A 216 2.92 11.96 1.60
N GLU A 217 2.77 13.15 2.15
CA GLU A 217 3.23 13.53 3.48
C GLU A 217 2.08 13.38 4.48
N TYR A 218 2.36 12.77 5.64
CA TYR A 218 1.37 12.42 6.65
C TYR A 218 1.69 13.03 8.01
N ASP A 219 0.63 13.35 8.76
CA ASP A 219 0.75 13.69 10.17
C ASP A 219 0.92 12.45 11.08
N THR A 220 1.17 12.69 12.37
CA THR A 220 1.30 11.65 13.42
C THR A 220 0.02 10.82 13.62
N ALA A 221 -1.14 11.33 13.22
CA ALA A 221 -2.41 10.62 13.22
C ALA A 221 -2.69 9.88 11.90
N GLY A 222 -1.75 9.91 10.95
CA GLY A 222 -1.89 9.27 9.65
C GLY A 222 -2.78 10.05 8.66
N ARG A 223 -3.09 11.32 8.91
CA ARG A 223 -3.84 12.18 7.99
C ARG A 223 -2.91 12.78 6.94
N PRO A 224 -3.32 12.86 5.67
CA PRO A 224 -2.49 13.45 4.62
C PRO A 224 -2.39 14.97 4.81
N LEU A 225 -1.17 15.50 4.84
CA LEU A 225 -0.86 16.94 4.89
C LEU A 225 -0.66 17.51 3.48
N TRP A 226 0.01 16.76 2.60
CA TRP A 226 0.29 17.14 1.22
C TRP A 226 0.43 15.89 0.34
N ASN A 227 0.18 16.02 -0.97
CA ASN A 227 0.46 14.98 -1.95
C ASN A 227 0.92 15.54 -3.30
N SER A 228 1.64 14.72 -4.08
CA SER A 228 2.16 15.07 -5.41
C SER A 228 1.10 15.13 -6.51
N GLY A 229 -0.09 14.58 -6.28
CA GLY A 229 -1.15 14.50 -7.29
C GLY A 229 -0.85 13.50 -8.40
N THR A 230 -0.01 12.50 -8.13
CA THR A 230 0.44 11.49 -9.11
C THR A 230 -0.23 10.12 -8.93
N ALA A 231 -1.31 10.07 -8.14
CA ALA A 231 -2.13 8.87 -7.96
C ALA A 231 -2.60 8.29 -9.31
N GLY A 232 -2.59 6.97 -9.41
CA GLY A 232 -2.88 6.21 -10.64
C GLY A 232 -1.64 5.79 -11.43
N ARG A 233 -0.46 6.31 -11.10
CA ARG A 233 0.83 5.85 -11.65
C ARG A 233 1.36 4.65 -10.87
N VAL A 234 0.60 3.56 -10.89
CA VAL A 234 0.91 2.35 -10.10
C VAL A 234 2.31 1.84 -10.43
N GLY A 235 3.13 1.63 -9.40
CA GLY A 235 4.53 1.25 -9.58
C GLY A 235 5.45 2.40 -9.99
N ALA A 236 5.10 3.66 -9.68
CA ALA A 236 6.05 4.77 -9.71
C ALA A 236 6.95 4.76 -8.47
N TYR A 237 8.12 5.40 -8.56
CA TYR A 237 9.03 5.62 -7.43
C TYR A 237 9.43 7.09 -7.34
N ALA A 238 9.88 7.54 -6.16
CA ALA A 238 10.45 8.87 -5.98
C ALA A 238 11.98 8.76 -5.87
N GLN A 239 12.73 9.66 -6.51
CA GLN A 239 14.20 9.64 -6.51
C GLN A 239 14.82 11.01 -6.27
N LEU A 240 15.78 11.07 -5.35
CA LEU A 240 16.72 12.16 -5.17
C LEU A 240 17.88 11.97 -6.14
N GLN A 241 17.87 12.76 -7.21
CA GLN A 241 18.84 12.70 -8.30
C GLN A 241 20.11 13.46 -7.94
N GLY A 242 21.20 13.18 -8.66
CA GLY A 242 22.49 13.82 -8.43
C GLY A 242 22.49 15.33 -8.69
N ASP A 243 21.50 15.88 -9.39
CA ASP A 243 21.35 17.33 -9.56
C ASP A 243 20.55 18.01 -8.43
N GLY A 244 20.22 17.25 -7.36
CA GLY A 244 19.50 17.75 -6.20
C GLY A 244 17.98 17.80 -6.36
N ARG A 245 17.42 17.34 -7.49
CA ARG A 245 15.97 17.25 -7.69
C ARG A 245 15.39 15.99 -7.07
N PHE A 246 14.20 16.11 -6.49
CA PHE A 246 13.38 14.99 -6.02
C PHE A 246 12.20 14.76 -6.97
N VAL A 247 12.21 13.63 -7.67
CA VAL A 247 11.39 13.39 -8.87
C VAL A 247 10.57 12.12 -8.69
N VAL A 248 9.28 12.15 -9.04
CA VAL A 248 8.45 10.93 -9.13
C VAL A 248 8.53 10.41 -10.56
N THR A 249 9.03 9.20 -10.72
CA THR A 249 9.37 8.58 -12.01
C THR A 249 8.65 7.24 -12.19
N GLY A 250 8.27 6.94 -13.43
CA GLY A 250 7.73 5.65 -13.82
C GLY A 250 6.26 5.44 -13.44
N GLY A 251 5.88 4.16 -13.36
CA GLY A 251 4.51 3.70 -13.15
C GLY A 251 3.76 3.42 -14.45
N LEU A 252 2.82 2.48 -14.40
CA LEU A 252 1.88 2.23 -15.50
C LEU A 252 0.88 3.38 -15.50
N ALA A 253 0.83 4.16 -16.58
CA ALA A 253 -0.27 5.10 -16.78
C ALA A 253 -1.59 4.31 -16.89
N PRO A 254 -2.71 4.81 -16.36
CA PRO A 254 -4.01 4.22 -16.70
C PRO A 254 -4.17 4.25 -18.23
N ALA A 255 -4.71 3.17 -18.80
CA ALA A 255 -4.84 2.96 -20.26
C ALA A 255 -5.68 4.02 -21.01
N SER A 256 -6.12 5.09 -20.34
CA SER A 256 -6.90 6.21 -20.88
C SER A 256 -6.13 7.53 -21.02
N ILE A 257 -4.81 7.56 -20.74
CA ILE A 257 -3.98 8.76 -20.99
C ILE A 257 -3.02 8.45 -22.13
N ALA A 258 -3.30 9.01 -23.30
CA ALA A 258 -2.36 9.00 -24.42
C ALA A 258 -1.01 9.60 -23.97
N PRO A 259 0.13 9.08 -24.46
CA PRO A 259 1.45 9.62 -24.16
C PRO A 259 1.64 10.94 -24.93
N SER A 260 0.95 11.99 -24.49
CA SER A 260 1.22 13.36 -24.93
C SER A 260 1.11 14.30 -23.73
N GLU A 261 2.26 14.87 -23.37
CA GLU A 261 2.41 16.13 -22.65
C GLU A 261 1.50 16.37 -21.44
N VAL A 262 1.86 15.78 -20.29
CA VAL A 262 1.50 16.37 -19.00
C VAL A 262 2.72 17.09 -18.41
N SER A 263 3.23 18.06 -19.16
CA SER A 263 3.97 19.17 -18.57
C SER A 263 2.95 20.07 -17.87
N ARG A 264 2.38 19.64 -16.73
CA ARG A 264 1.66 20.58 -15.87
C ARG A 264 2.70 21.52 -15.27
N LYS A 265 2.75 22.75 -15.80
CA LYS A 265 3.34 23.90 -15.10
C LYS A 265 2.85 23.85 -13.65
N LEU A 266 3.75 23.55 -12.71
CA LEU A 266 3.50 23.74 -11.29
C LEU A 266 3.11 25.20 -11.11
N ALA A 267 1.89 25.43 -10.63
CA ALA A 267 1.35 26.74 -10.39
C ALA A 267 2.34 27.56 -9.55
N THR A 268 2.81 28.67 -10.11
CA THR A 268 3.35 29.78 -9.34
C THR A 268 2.18 30.40 -8.58
N ALA A 269 1.93 29.94 -7.34
CA ALA A 269 1.16 30.73 -6.40
C ALA A 269 2.13 31.67 -5.70
N ASN A 270 2.07 32.94 -6.08
CA ASN A 270 2.62 34.03 -5.28
C ASN A 270 2.14 33.86 -3.82
N HIS A 271 3.08 33.82 -2.87
CA HIS A 271 2.88 33.79 -1.41
C HIS A 271 2.44 32.45 -0.77
N SER A 272 3.19 31.35 -0.94
CA SER A 272 3.06 30.17 -0.07
C SER A 272 4.38 29.39 0.07
N PRO A 273 4.62 28.73 1.23
CA PRO A 273 5.88 28.05 1.54
C PRO A 273 6.29 27.06 0.45
N ALA A 274 7.59 26.94 0.23
CA ALA A 274 8.19 26.21 -0.88
C ALA A 274 7.79 24.72 -0.85
N ARG A 275 6.75 24.32 -1.59
CA ARG A 275 6.35 22.92 -1.72
C ARG A 275 7.32 22.13 -2.62
N ILE A 276 7.43 20.82 -2.39
CA ILE A 276 8.29 19.90 -3.16
C ILE A 276 8.02 20.11 -4.65
N ARG A 277 9.06 20.46 -5.42
CA ARG A 277 8.98 20.50 -6.89
C ARG A 277 9.11 19.09 -7.43
N VAL A 278 8.00 18.36 -7.47
CA VAL A 278 7.93 17.08 -8.16
C VAL A 278 7.89 17.35 -9.65
N LYS A 279 8.99 17.08 -10.35
CA LYS A 279 8.95 16.92 -11.81
C LYS A 279 8.40 15.53 -12.09
N ILE A 280 7.55 15.44 -13.09
CA ILE A 280 6.98 14.21 -13.59
C ILE A 280 7.60 14.01 -14.97
N ASP A 281 8.36 12.93 -15.14
CA ASP A 281 8.86 12.49 -16.44
C ASP A 281 8.02 11.31 -16.96
#